data_AF-F0TCQ7-F1
#
_entry.id   AF-F0TCQ7-F1
#
_cell.length_a   1.000
_cell.length_b   1.000
_cell.length_c   1.000
_cell.angle_alpha   90.00
_cell.angle_beta   90.00
_cell.angle_gamma   90.00
#
_symmetry.space_group_name_H-M   'P 1'
#
loop_
_entity.id
_entity.type
_entity.pdbx_description
1 polymer ?
#
loop_
_entity_poly.entity_id
_entity_poly.type
_entity_poly.pdbx_seq_one_letter_code
_entity_poly.pdbx_strand_id
1 'polypeptide(L)'
;MSETPIIKIKSNPETIKIIAKKRGDVSIQDINLRLIMANLWWEQAPELETFFNVMELTIKRALNEVYPHDVMTIDYTYSADDDLKDASEIVVEITNIKADDMDVDIGGRFITIGGSDSRGFFKKLTSFRRKFSQDVHKEI
;
A
#
# COMPACT_ATOMS: atom_id res chain seq x y z
N MET A 1 -3.62 -12.87 -24.86
CA MET A 1 -3.74 -12.45 -23.45
C MET A 1 -2.35 -12.50 -22.83
N SER A 2 -1.99 -11.56 -21.95
CA SER A 2 -0.64 -11.50 -21.37
C SER A 2 -0.31 -12.79 -20.60
N GLU A 3 0.91 -13.32 -20.80
CA GLU A 3 1.45 -14.43 -19.99
C GLU A 3 1.81 -13.97 -18.58
N THR A 4 2.18 -12.69 -18.48
CA THR A 4 2.59 -12.00 -17.27
C THR A 4 1.36 -11.73 -16.39
N PRO A 5 1.39 -12.09 -15.10
CA PRO A 5 0.35 -11.70 -14.18
C PRO A 5 0.32 -10.17 -14.02
N ILE A 6 -0.88 -9.62 -13.85
CA ILE A 6 -1.10 -8.19 -13.62
C ILE A 6 -1.74 -8.02 -12.23
N ILE A 7 -1.20 -7.13 -11.41
CA ILE A 7 -1.86 -6.65 -10.19
C ILE A 7 -2.34 -5.22 -10.42
N LYS A 8 -3.63 -5.00 -10.22
CA LYS A 8 -4.25 -3.68 -10.28
C LYS A 8 -4.69 -3.22 -8.91
N ILE A 9 -4.20 -2.06 -8.48
CA ILE A 9 -4.52 -1.47 -7.19
C ILE A 9 -5.41 -0.25 -7.40
N LYS A 10 -6.54 -0.23 -6.70
CA LYS A 10 -7.48 0.89 -6.70
C LYS A 10 -7.71 1.32 -5.26
N SER A 11 -7.29 2.54 -4.95
CA SER A 11 -7.52 3.14 -3.64
C SER A 11 -8.78 4.03 -3.69
N ASN A 12 -9.66 3.82 -2.72
CA ASN A 12 -10.74 4.74 -2.35
C ASN A 12 -10.52 5.16 -0.89
N PRO A 13 -11.15 6.23 -0.39
CA PRO A 13 -10.92 6.72 0.99
C PRO A 13 -11.14 5.68 2.09
N GLU A 14 -11.95 4.64 1.84
CA GLU A 14 -12.33 3.66 2.86
C GLU A 14 -11.85 2.24 2.54
N THR A 15 -11.43 1.98 1.31
CA THR A 15 -11.07 0.64 0.85
C THR A 15 -9.97 0.67 -0.19
N ILE A 16 -9.07 -0.31 -0.12
CA ILE A 16 -8.13 -0.62 -1.20
C ILE A 16 -8.62 -1.90 -1.87
N LYS A 17 -8.87 -1.85 -3.16
CA LYS A 17 -9.21 -3.02 -3.97
C LYS A 17 -7.97 -3.47 -4.73
N ILE A 18 -7.53 -4.70 -4.47
CA ILE A 18 -6.44 -5.37 -5.15
C ILE A 18 -7.04 -6.39 -6.12
N ILE A 19 -6.66 -6.30 -7.39
CA ILE A 19 -7.19 -7.15 -8.46
C ILE A 19 -6.02 -7.83 -9.15
N ALA A 20 -5.86 -9.14 -8.99
CA ALA A 20 -4.88 -9.90 -9.73
C ALA A 20 -5.52 -10.57 -10.96
N LYS A 21 -4.80 -10.63 -12.08
CA LYS A 21 -5.28 -11.24 -13.33
C LYS A 21 -4.19 -12.00 -14.05
N LYS A 22 -4.50 -13.20 -14.55
CA LYS A 22 -3.65 -13.96 -15.49
C LYS A 22 -4.50 -14.86 -16.37
N ARG A 23 -4.29 -14.83 -17.69
CA ARG A 23 -4.90 -15.75 -18.70
C ARG A 23 -6.42 -16.01 -18.61
N GLY A 24 -7.20 -15.16 -17.96
CA GLY A 24 -8.65 -15.30 -17.79
C GLY A 24 -9.09 -15.42 -16.34
N ASP A 25 -8.19 -15.87 -15.46
CA ASP A 25 -8.41 -15.91 -14.02
C ASP A 25 -8.30 -14.50 -13.42
N VAL A 26 -9.19 -14.24 -12.47
CA VAL A 26 -9.28 -12.95 -11.76
C VAL A 26 -9.48 -13.21 -10.29
N SER A 27 -8.60 -12.65 -9.46
CA SER A 27 -8.79 -12.54 -8.01
C SER A 27 -9.06 -11.10 -7.62
N ILE A 28 -9.97 -10.90 -6.67
CA ILE A 28 -10.30 -9.58 -6.13
C ILE A 28 -10.29 -9.68 -4.61
N GLN A 29 -9.42 -8.89 -3.98
CA GLN A 29 -9.31 -8.78 -2.54
C GLN A 29 -9.53 -7.31 -2.14
N ASP A 30 -10.20 -7.09 -1.02
CA ASP A 30 -10.48 -5.74 -0.50
C ASP A 30 -9.87 -5.59 0.89
N ILE A 31 -9.16 -4.47 1.12
CA ILE A 31 -8.64 -4.05 2.41
C ILE A 31 -9.52 -2.91 2.93
N ASN A 32 -10.04 -3.03 4.15
CA ASN A 32 -10.83 -1.97 4.79
C ASN A 32 -9.90 -0.98 5.51
N LEU A 33 -9.83 0.24 5.00
CA LEU A 33 -8.99 1.30 5.56
C LEU A 33 -9.52 1.90 6.85
N ARG A 34 -10.85 1.86 7.12
CA ARG A 34 -11.42 2.48 8.32
C ARG A 34 -10.84 1.89 9.61
N LEU A 35 -10.68 0.57 9.64
CA LEU A 35 -10.08 -0.15 10.77
C LEU A 35 -8.62 0.23 10.96
N ILE A 36 -7.87 0.31 9.87
CA ILE A 36 -6.45 0.62 9.87
C ILE A 36 -6.22 2.08 10.28
N MET A 37 -7.01 3.00 9.76
CA MET A 37 -6.96 4.42 10.10
C MET A 37 -7.36 4.70 11.54
N ALA A 38 -8.36 4.00 12.07
CA ALA A 38 -8.75 4.12 13.47
C ALA A 38 -7.54 3.83 14.37
N ASN A 39 -6.82 2.73 14.13
CA ASN A 39 -5.63 2.38 14.90
C ASN A 39 -4.49 3.37 14.70
N LEU A 40 -4.18 3.72 13.45
CA LEU A 40 -3.04 4.58 13.13
C LEU A 40 -3.16 6.02 13.69
N TRP A 41 -4.37 6.60 13.76
CA TRP A 41 -4.57 7.99 14.19
C TRP A 41 -5.04 8.12 15.66
N TRP A 42 -5.61 7.07 16.27
CA TRP A 42 -6.06 7.12 17.67
C TRP A 42 -4.97 6.68 18.65
N GLU A 43 -4.10 5.75 18.25
CA GLU A 43 -2.97 5.32 19.08
C GLU A 43 -1.70 5.98 18.55
N GLN A 44 -1.06 6.82 19.36
CA GLN A 44 0.16 7.52 18.98
C GLN A 44 1.29 6.53 18.65
N ALA A 45 1.38 6.17 17.37
CA ALA A 45 2.54 5.65 16.64
C ALA A 45 3.06 4.21 16.90
N PRO A 46 2.25 3.14 16.70
CA PRO A 46 2.89 1.86 16.35
C PRO A 46 2.29 0.95 15.25
N GLU A 47 1.32 1.33 14.39
CA GLU A 47 0.69 0.34 13.48
C GLU A 47 0.86 0.55 11.95
N LEU A 48 1.82 1.36 11.51
CA LEU A 48 2.08 1.48 10.05
C LEU A 48 2.62 0.16 9.48
N GLU A 49 3.39 -0.56 10.28
CA GLU A 49 3.85 -1.91 9.96
C GLU A 49 2.68 -2.90 9.84
N THR A 50 1.65 -2.79 10.68
CA THR A 50 0.43 -3.62 10.58
C THR A 50 -0.27 -3.37 9.26
N PHE A 51 -0.41 -2.11 8.85
CA PHE A 51 -0.96 -1.77 7.54
C PHE A 51 -0.15 -2.42 6.41
N PHE A 52 1.19 -2.25 6.44
CA PHE A 52 2.06 -2.80 5.41
C PHE A 52 1.97 -4.31 5.35
N ASN A 53 2.01 -5.01 6.48
CA ASN A 53 1.86 -6.47 6.54
C ASN A 53 0.51 -6.92 5.94
N VAL A 54 -0.59 -6.23 6.25
CA VAL A 54 -1.91 -6.55 5.68
C VAL A 54 -1.93 -6.31 4.18
N MET A 55 -1.39 -5.19 3.71
CA MET A 55 -1.27 -4.86 2.28
C MET A 55 -0.47 -5.94 1.54
N GLU A 56 0.75 -6.18 2.00
CA GLU A 56 1.72 -7.15 1.51
C GLU A 56 1.12 -8.57 1.39
N LEU A 57 0.51 -9.09 2.46
CA LEU A 57 -0.11 -10.41 2.46
C LEU A 57 -1.36 -10.48 1.57
N THR A 58 -2.12 -9.39 1.47
CA THR A 58 -3.31 -9.34 0.61
C THR A 58 -2.92 -9.35 -0.87
N ILE A 59 -1.83 -8.64 -1.23
CA ILE A 59 -1.25 -8.68 -2.58
C ILE A 59 -0.76 -10.10 -2.89
N LYS A 60 0.02 -10.72 -1.98
CA LYS A 60 0.50 -12.11 -2.16
C LYS A 60 -0.66 -13.08 -2.35
N ARG A 61 -1.71 -12.99 -1.53
CA ARG A 61 -2.90 -13.84 -1.63
C ARG A 61 -3.61 -13.66 -2.97
N ALA A 62 -3.88 -12.42 -3.37
CA ALA A 62 -4.56 -12.14 -4.64
C ALA A 62 -3.77 -12.70 -5.83
N LEU A 63 -2.45 -12.53 -5.81
CA LEU A 63 -1.59 -13.05 -6.86
C LEU A 63 -1.56 -14.58 -6.87
N ASN A 64 -1.47 -15.22 -5.70
CA ASN A 64 -1.44 -16.68 -5.57
C ASN A 64 -2.70 -17.36 -6.11
N GLU A 65 -3.85 -16.70 -6.05
CA GLU A 65 -5.11 -17.24 -6.60
C GLU A 65 -5.13 -17.31 -8.13
N VAL A 66 -4.33 -16.50 -8.83
CA VAL A 66 -4.25 -16.49 -10.31
C VAL A 66 -2.91 -16.99 -10.85
N TYR A 67 -1.89 -17.02 -10.01
CA TYR A 67 -0.54 -17.46 -10.31
C TYR A 67 0.09 -18.01 -9.02
N PRO A 68 -0.09 -19.31 -8.73
CA PRO A 68 0.56 -19.94 -7.58
C PRO A 68 2.09 -19.79 -7.65
N HIS A 69 2.68 -19.28 -6.58
CA HIS A 69 4.11 -19.03 -6.41
C HIS A 69 4.50 -19.21 -4.93
N ASP A 70 5.77 -19.48 -4.68
CA ASP A 70 6.26 -19.72 -3.32
C ASP A 70 6.68 -18.40 -2.66
N VAL A 71 7.42 -17.57 -3.39
CA VAL A 71 8.03 -16.33 -2.89
C VAL A 71 7.50 -15.14 -3.67
N MET A 72 7.13 -14.08 -2.96
CA MET A 72 6.81 -12.78 -3.55
C MET A 72 7.76 -11.72 -3.00
N THR A 73 8.42 -10.99 -3.89
CA THR A 73 9.15 -9.76 -3.53
C THR A 73 8.33 -8.55 -3.93
N ILE A 74 8.23 -7.56 -3.04
CA ILE A 74 7.58 -6.29 -3.32
C ILE A 74 8.48 -5.13 -2.90
N ASP A 75 8.59 -4.16 -3.80
CA ASP A 75 9.27 -2.89 -3.58
C ASP A 75 8.22 -1.79 -3.57
N TYR A 76 8.28 -0.92 -2.56
CA TYR A 76 7.44 0.25 -2.49
C TYR A 76 8.11 1.39 -1.73
N THR A 77 7.74 2.61 -2.07
CA THR A 77 8.10 3.81 -1.32
C THR A 77 6.86 4.28 -0.59
N TYR A 78 6.99 4.65 0.68
CA TYR A 78 5.92 5.36 1.37
C TYR A 78 6.38 6.72 1.87
N SER A 79 5.50 7.70 1.79
CA SER A 79 5.78 9.08 2.17
C SER A 79 4.65 9.65 3.01
N ALA A 80 4.98 10.54 3.92
CA ALA A 80 4.03 11.27 4.73
C ALA A 80 4.14 12.78 4.46
N ASP A 81 3.00 13.47 4.53
CA ASP A 81 2.92 14.91 4.26
C ASP A 81 3.53 15.79 5.38
N ASP A 82 3.88 15.17 6.51
CA ASP A 82 4.60 15.71 7.66
C ASP A 82 5.43 14.57 8.32
N ASP A 83 5.92 14.77 9.54
CA ASP A 83 6.38 13.64 10.35
C ASP A 83 5.23 12.66 10.65
N LEU A 84 5.53 11.38 10.90
CA LEU A 84 4.50 10.34 11.06
C LEU A 84 3.51 10.61 12.22
N LYS A 85 3.90 11.41 13.23
CA LYS A 85 3.02 11.70 14.38
C LYS A 85 2.01 12.79 14.05
N ASP A 86 2.41 13.76 13.24
CA ASP A 86 1.57 14.89 12.81
C ASP A 86 0.99 14.67 11.39
N ALA A 87 1.31 13.57 10.71
CA ALA A 87 0.88 13.28 9.35
C ALA A 87 -0.66 13.20 9.26
N SER A 88 -1.19 13.83 8.22
CA SER A 88 -2.60 13.70 7.85
C SER A 88 -2.77 12.84 6.60
N GLU A 89 -1.69 12.59 5.87
CA GLU A 89 -1.70 11.78 4.66
C GLU A 89 -0.44 10.93 4.59
N ILE A 90 -0.63 9.65 4.25
CA ILE A 90 0.43 8.73 3.87
C ILE A 90 0.13 8.23 2.46
N VAL A 91 1.12 8.32 1.59
CA VAL A 91 1.06 7.81 0.21
C VAL A 91 2.05 6.67 0.06
N VAL A 92 1.56 5.52 -0.39
CA VAL A 92 2.38 4.36 -0.75
C VAL A 92 2.39 4.22 -2.27
N GLU A 93 3.57 4.15 -2.85
CA GLU A 93 3.81 3.88 -4.26
C GLU A 93 4.49 2.53 -4.42
N ILE A 94 3.78 1.57 -5.02
CA ILE A 94 4.35 0.25 -5.31
C ILE A 94 5.15 0.34 -6.61
N THR A 95 6.45 0.12 -6.48
CA THR A 95 7.43 0.33 -7.55
C THR A 95 7.69 -0.97 -8.31
N ASN A 96 7.72 -2.12 -7.64
CA ASN A 96 7.98 -3.40 -8.29
C ASN A 96 7.38 -4.57 -7.51
N ILE A 97 6.98 -5.62 -8.24
CA ILE A 97 6.52 -6.89 -7.67
C ILE A 97 7.10 -8.02 -8.52
N LYS A 98 7.66 -9.04 -7.87
CA LYS A 98 8.02 -10.32 -8.49
C LYS A 98 7.41 -11.48 -7.73
N ALA A 99 7.06 -12.53 -8.46
CA ALA A 99 6.62 -13.81 -7.91
C ALA A 99 7.53 -14.91 -8.46
N ASP A 100 8.31 -15.51 -7.57
CA ASP A 100 9.47 -16.34 -7.90
C ASP A 100 10.38 -15.59 -8.90
N ASP A 101 10.60 -16.15 -10.09
CA ASP A 101 11.42 -15.53 -11.15
C ASP A 101 10.60 -14.67 -12.15
N MET A 102 9.31 -14.46 -11.91
CA MET A 102 8.40 -13.77 -12.82
C MET A 102 8.12 -12.33 -12.38
N ASP A 103 8.40 -11.36 -13.26
CA ASP A 103 7.97 -9.97 -13.06
C ASP A 103 6.44 -9.86 -13.14
N VAL A 104 5.87 -8.98 -12.32
CA VAL A 104 4.42 -8.73 -12.27
C VAL A 104 4.12 -7.32 -12.76
N ASP A 105 3.20 -7.20 -13.72
CA ASP A 105 2.77 -5.90 -14.23
C ASP A 105 1.89 -5.18 -13.20
N ILE A 106 2.20 -3.91 -12.89
CA ILE A 106 1.45 -3.14 -11.89
C ILE A 106 0.55 -2.09 -12.56
N GLY A 107 -0.76 -2.27 -12.44
CA GLY A 107 -1.78 -1.33 -12.88
C GLY A 107 -2.29 -0.45 -11.75
N GLY A 108 -1.95 0.84 -11.72
CA GLY A 108 -2.28 1.69 -10.58
C GLY A 108 -1.39 1.33 -9.38
N ARG A 109 -0.63 2.33 -8.92
CA ARG A 109 0.53 2.11 -8.04
C ARG A 109 0.39 2.81 -6.70
N PHE A 110 -0.59 3.70 -6.58
CA PHE A 110 -0.74 4.58 -5.44
C PHE A 110 -1.86 4.11 -4.52
N ILE A 111 -1.53 4.06 -3.23
CA ILE A 111 -2.48 3.92 -2.13
C ILE A 111 -2.35 5.19 -1.29
N THR A 112 -3.47 5.84 -1.03
CA THR A 112 -3.52 7.05 -0.21
C THR A 112 -4.33 6.77 1.04
N ILE A 113 -3.72 6.97 2.20
CA ILE A 113 -4.34 6.86 3.51
C ILE A 113 -4.43 8.28 4.05
N GLY A 114 -5.65 8.81 4.19
CA GLY A 114 -5.87 10.20 4.62
C GLY A 114 -6.67 10.27 5.90
N GLY A 115 -6.09 10.85 6.96
CA GLY A 115 -6.74 11.13 8.24
C GLY A 115 -7.26 12.56 8.35
N SER A 116 -7.86 12.88 9.50
CA SER A 116 -8.27 14.25 9.79
C SER A 116 -7.05 15.14 10.06
N ASP A 117 -6.89 16.22 9.29
CA ASP A 117 -5.81 17.19 9.48
C ASP A 117 -6.16 18.19 10.59
N SER A 118 -5.70 17.91 11.80
CA SER A 118 -5.85 18.77 12.98
C SER A 118 -4.71 19.79 13.15
N ARG A 119 -3.76 19.86 12.21
CA ARG A 119 -2.60 20.74 12.33
C ARG A 119 -3.00 22.21 12.29
N GLY A 120 -2.43 23.02 13.19
CA GLY A 120 -2.56 24.47 13.14
C GLY A 120 -1.88 25.09 11.91
N PHE A 121 -2.31 26.29 11.52
CA PHE A 121 -1.83 26.99 10.32
C PHE A 121 -0.29 27.04 10.18
N PHE A 122 0.42 27.36 11.27
CA PHE A 122 1.89 27.42 11.26
C PHE A 122 2.57 26.05 11.09
N LYS A 123 1.98 24.97 11.64
CA LYS A 123 2.49 23.60 11.43
C LYS A 123 2.35 23.20 9.96
N LYS A 124 1.19 23.49 9.34
CA LYS A 124 0.96 23.22 7.90
C LYS A 124 1.95 23.97 7.00
N LEU A 125 2.22 25.24 7.29
CA LEU A 125 3.18 26.04 6.51
C LEU A 125 4.61 25.49 6.57
N THR A 126 4.96 24.77 7.64
CA THR A 126 6.33 24.28 7.86
C THR A 126 6.49 22.78 7.60
N SER A 127 5.42 22.07 7.25
CA SER A 127 5.41 20.60 7.08
C SER A 127 6.35 20.11 5.99
N PHE A 128 6.57 20.91 4.94
CA PHE A 128 7.49 20.58 3.84
C PHE A 128 8.92 20.26 4.31
N ARG A 129 9.35 20.79 5.47
CA ARG A 129 10.67 20.53 6.06
C ARG A 129 10.73 19.22 6.85
N ARG A 130 9.58 18.64 7.18
CA ARG A 130 9.42 17.46 8.04
C ARG A 130 8.88 16.24 7.29
N LYS A 131 8.57 16.40 5.99
CA LYS A 131 8.12 15.31 5.13
C LYS A 131 9.05 14.11 5.27
N PHE A 132 8.44 12.96 5.45
CA PHE A 132 9.12 11.69 5.60
C PHE A 132 8.93 10.87 4.32
N SER A 133 9.95 10.12 3.91
CA SER A 133 9.87 9.14 2.83
C SER A 133 10.80 7.98 3.15
N GLN A 134 10.35 6.75 2.88
CA GLN A 134 11.15 5.55 3.06
C GLN A 134 10.87 4.53 1.96
N ASP A 135 11.95 3.94 1.45
CA ASP A 135 11.90 2.81 0.54
C ASP A 135 11.88 1.50 1.34
N VAL A 136 11.05 0.57 0.91
CA VAL A 136 10.88 -0.75 1.51
C VAL A 136 11.05 -1.81 0.43
N HIS A 137 11.86 -2.81 0.76
CA HIS A 137 11.99 -4.06 0.03
C HIS A 137 11.57 -5.19 0.95
N LYS A 138 10.64 -6.03 0.50
CA LYS A 138 10.11 -7.14 1.30
C LYS A 138 10.04 -8.41 0.49
N GLU A 139 10.53 -9.51 1.07
CA GLU A 139 10.33 -10.88 0.60
C GLU A 139 9.35 -11.59 1.54
N ILE A 140 8.36 -12.27 0.96
CA ILE A 140 7.20 -12.86 1.65
C ILE A 140 6.93 -14.24 1.09
#